data_AF-A0A8C4EUW4-F1
#
_entry.id   AF-A0A8C4EUW4-F1
#
_cell.length_a   1.000
_cell.length_b   1.000
_cell.length_c   1.000
_cell.angle_alpha   90.00
_cell.angle_beta   90.00
_cell.angle_gamma   90.00
#
_symmetry.space_group_name_H-M   'P 1'
#
loop_
_entity.id
_entity.type
_entity.pdbx_description
1 polymer ?
#
loop_
_entity_poly.entity_id
_entity_poly.type
_entity_poly.pdbx_seq_one_letter_code
_entity_poly.pdbx_strand_id
1 'polypeptide(L)'
;PKQRPQHCQQESASLMSGTLESLSGLGEDGSSVGSDSEINGLAVRRTDKYGFLGGNQYSDSGDKEVRVEVARQREVKWLDMFHNWDKWVKHRFQKVKLRCRKGIPSSLRAKAWQLLSNSQELLDANPGKFEELEREPGEAKWLDIIEKDLHRQFPFHEMFAARGGHGQQDLYRILKAYTIYRPDEGYCQAQAPVAAVLLMHMPAEQAFWCLVQICEKYLPGYYSAGLEAIQLDGEIFFSLLRRTCPMAYRHLKKFKIDPILYMTEWFMCIFSRTLPWSSVLRVWDMFFCEGVKIVFRVGLVLLKQMLGSVDKLRELQGMYETMERLRNISPDTIREDILVQEIITLPVTESLIERECSIQVKKWRESRGELTHQPVRRLHGTRAIFEYKRRAASISSGGSFSFLGSSIPPPGPLRASSREQKTPRKRESD
;
A
#
# COMPACT_ATOMS: atom_id res chain seq x y z
N PRO A 1 44.04 -12.05 2.70
CA PRO A 1 43.19 -11.37 1.70
C PRO A 1 42.43 -12.40 0.84
N LYS A 2 41.25 -12.84 1.30
CA LYS A 2 40.33 -13.67 0.50
C LYS A 2 39.28 -12.74 -0.10
N GLN A 3 39.29 -12.58 -1.42
CA GLN A 3 38.25 -11.89 -2.18
C GLN A 3 36.91 -12.61 -1.94
N ARG A 4 35.91 -11.88 -1.43
CA ARG A 4 34.49 -12.32 -1.41
C ARG A 4 33.89 -12.10 -2.79
N PRO A 5 32.94 -12.94 -3.25
CA PRO A 5 32.49 -12.94 -4.64
C PRO A 5 31.53 -11.76 -4.92
N GLN A 6 31.86 -10.92 -5.89
CA GLN A 6 31.01 -9.85 -6.45
C GLN A 6 29.77 -10.39 -7.20
N HIS A 7 29.66 -11.71 -7.39
CA HIS A 7 28.61 -12.35 -8.19
C HIS A 7 27.18 -12.19 -7.60
N CYS A 8 27.04 -12.08 -6.27
CA CYS A 8 25.72 -12.01 -5.62
C CYS A 8 25.05 -10.62 -5.76
N GLN A 9 25.84 -9.57 -5.98
CA GLN A 9 25.34 -8.21 -6.18
C GLN A 9 24.73 -8.02 -7.58
N GLN A 10 25.30 -8.66 -8.61
CA GLN A 10 24.80 -8.58 -9.98
C GLN A 10 23.51 -9.36 -10.20
N GLU A 11 23.36 -10.55 -9.59
CA GLU A 11 22.10 -11.33 -9.67
C GLU A 11 20.94 -10.62 -8.96
N SER A 12 21.20 -10.03 -7.79
CA SER A 12 20.19 -9.26 -7.05
C SER A 12 19.75 -8.03 -7.86
N ALA A 13 20.70 -7.25 -8.42
CA ALA A 13 20.40 -6.09 -9.24
C ALA A 13 19.65 -6.42 -10.55
N SER A 14 19.99 -7.55 -11.19
CA SER A 14 19.30 -8.05 -12.39
C SER A 14 17.84 -8.45 -12.10
N LEU A 15 17.60 -9.16 -10.99
CA LEU A 15 16.25 -9.46 -10.49
C LEU A 15 15.48 -8.18 -10.12
N MET A 16 16.16 -7.12 -9.67
CA MET A 16 15.52 -5.84 -9.30
C MET A 16 15.05 -5.04 -10.52
N SER A 17 15.83 -4.97 -11.59
CA SER A 17 15.40 -4.38 -12.86
C SER A 17 14.18 -5.13 -13.40
N GLY A 18 14.26 -6.47 -13.39
CA GLY A 18 13.16 -7.33 -13.80
C GLY A 18 11.92 -7.23 -12.91
N THR A 19 12.02 -6.88 -11.62
CA THR A 19 10.86 -6.72 -10.71
C THR A 19 10.16 -5.37 -10.93
N LEU A 20 10.91 -4.29 -11.14
CA LEU A 20 10.35 -2.99 -11.55
C LEU A 20 9.71 -3.08 -12.94
N GLU A 21 10.31 -3.85 -13.86
CA GLU A 21 9.71 -4.18 -15.16
C GLU A 21 8.55 -5.20 -15.04
N SER A 22 8.55 -6.13 -14.08
CA SER A 22 7.44 -7.07 -13.88
C SER A 22 6.18 -6.38 -13.33
N LEU A 23 6.34 -5.28 -12.58
CA LEU A 23 5.22 -4.38 -12.26
C LEU A 23 4.69 -3.64 -13.51
N SER A 24 5.46 -3.58 -14.59
CA SER A 24 5.06 -3.04 -15.89
C SER A 24 4.50 -4.10 -16.86
N GLY A 25 4.83 -5.39 -16.68
CA GLY A 25 4.56 -6.46 -17.66
C GLY A 25 3.46 -7.48 -17.31
N LEU A 26 2.76 -7.34 -16.19
CA LEU A 26 1.64 -8.22 -15.86
C LEU A 26 0.33 -7.64 -16.40
N GLY A 27 0.07 -7.86 -17.69
CA GLY A 27 -1.19 -7.52 -18.35
C GLY A 27 -1.14 -7.28 -19.86
N GLU A 28 -0.24 -7.92 -20.61
CA GLU A 28 -0.39 -8.02 -22.07
C GLU A 28 -1.14 -9.30 -22.42
N ASP A 29 -2.46 -9.26 -22.27
CA ASP A 29 -3.41 -10.02 -23.09
C ASP A 29 -4.62 -9.12 -23.30
N GLY A 30 -4.36 -7.96 -23.92
CA GLY A 30 -5.38 -7.11 -24.49
C GLY A 30 -5.96 -7.81 -25.71
N SER A 31 -6.94 -8.69 -25.49
CA SER A 31 -7.83 -9.10 -26.57
C SER A 31 -8.50 -7.85 -27.11
N SER A 32 -8.02 -7.40 -28.25
CA SER A 32 -8.62 -6.38 -29.08
C SER A 32 -10.10 -6.70 -29.30
N VAL A 33 -10.96 -5.96 -28.60
CA VAL A 33 -12.36 -5.76 -28.99
C VAL A 33 -12.61 -4.26 -28.99
N GLY A 34 -11.78 -3.54 -29.75
CA GLY A 34 -12.17 -2.28 -30.34
C GLY A 34 -13.03 -2.60 -31.55
N SER A 35 -14.31 -2.90 -31.33
CA SER A 35 -15.29 -2.89 -32.40
C SER A 35 -16.09 -1.61 -32.25
N ASP A 36 -15.70 -0.61 -33.04
CA ASP A 36 -16.50 0.56 -33.33
C ASP A 36 -17.86 0.08 -33.85
N SER A 37 -18.89 0.30 -33.03
CA SER A 37 -20.29 0.28 -33.45
C SER A 37 -21.05 1.19 -32.52
N GLU A 38 -21.01 2.49 -32.83
CA GLU A 38 -22.11 3.40 -32.52
C GLU A 38 -23.36 2.91 -33.25
N ILE A 39 -24.10 1.98 -32.65
CA ILE A 39 -25.45 1.60 -33.10
C ILE A 39 -26.37 1.55 -31.87
N ASN A 40 -27.15 2.62 -31.75
CA ASN A 40 -28.48 2.71 -31.15
C ASN A 40 -28.86 1.69 -30.07
N GLY A 41 -28.66 2.10 -28.82
CA GLY A 41 -29.31 1.52 -27.65
C GLY A 41 -28.53 1.86 -26.40
N LEU A 42 -29.11 2.62 -25.49
CA LEU A 42 -28.60 2.86 -24.14
C LEU A 42 -28.49 1.52 -23.38
N ALA A 43 -27.47 0.73 -23.66
CA ALA A 43 -27.01 -0.29 -22.75
C ALA A 43 -26.41 0.45 -21.56
N VAL A 44 -27.24 0.73 -20.55
CA VAL A 44 -26.78 1.25 -19.26
C VAL A 44 -25.62 0.37 -18.83
N ARG A 45 -24.40 0.93 -18.85
CA ARG A 45 -23.21 0.31 -18.31
C ARG A 45 -23.47 0.08 -16.82
N ARG A 46 -24.03 -1.08 -16.48
CA ARG A 46 -24.44 -1.40 -15.12
C ARG A 46 -23.19 -1.67 -14.31
N THR A 47 -22.92 -0.82 -13.34
CA THR A 47 -21.88 -1.04 -12.34
C THR A 47 -22.41 -1.96 -11.25
N ASP A 48 -21.49 -2.68 -10.60
CA ASP A 48 -21.78 -3.30 -9.33
C ASP A 48 -21.89 -2.25 -8.20
N LYS A 49 -22.17 -2.69 -6.98
CA LYS A 49 -22.31 -1.78 -5.81
C LYS A 49 -21.03 -1.04 -5.43
N TYR A 50 -19.91 -1.35 -6.08
CA TYR A 50 -18.61 -0.75 -5.85
C TYR A 50 -18.14 0.10 -7.05
N GLY A 51 -18.93 0.23 -8.11
CA GLY A 51 -18.59 1.04 -9.27
C GLY A 51 -17.86 0.29 -10.39
N PHE A 52 -17.69 -1.03 -10.32
CA PHE A 52 -17.02 -1.81 -11.38
C PHE A 52 -17.98 -2.22 -12.50
N LEU A 53 -17.53 -2.05 -13.73
CA LEU A 53 -18.15 -2.44 -15.00
C LEU A 53 -17.87 -3.92 -15.30
N GLY A 54 -18.78 -4.58 -16.01
CA GLY A 54 -18.59 -5.97 -16.45
C GLY A 54 -19.02 -7.03 -15.44
N GLY A 55 -19.74 -6.63 -14.38
CA GLY A 55 -20.36 -7.53 -13.40
C GLY A 55 -19.41 -8.03 -12.31
N ASN A 56 -19.70 -9.19 -11.75
CA ASN A 56 -19.10 -9.78 -10.53
C ASN A 56 -17.62 -10.22 -10.66
N GLN A 57 -16.86 -9.68 -11.62
CA GLN A 57 -15.45 -10.00 -11.80
C GLN A 57 -14.58 -9.44 -10.66
N TYR A 58 -15.03 -8.34 -10.04
CA TYR A 58 -14.38 -7.72 -8.87
C TYR A 58 -15.24 -7.82 -7.60
N SER A 59 -16.52 -8.15 -7.72
CA SER A 59 -17.47 -8.35 -6.62
C SER A 59 -17.93 -9.80 -6.54
N ASP A 60 -17.86 -10.43 -5.38
CA ASP A 60 -18.36 -11.80 -5.21
C ASP A 60 -19.88 -11.84 -5.43
N SER A 61 -20.35 -12.79 -6.26
CA SER A 61 -21.77 -13.06 -6.49
C SER A 61 -22.51 -13.51 -5.23
N GLY A 62 -21.76 -13.99 -4.23
CA GLY A 62 -22.26 -14.49 -2.95
C GLY A 62 -22.35 -13.45 -1.82
N ASP A 63 -22.13 -12.17 -2.11
CA ASP A 63 -22.06 -11.13 -1.07
C ASP A 63 -23.44 -10.96 -0.40
N LYS A 64 -23.61 -11.54 0.80
CA LYS A 64 -24.88 -11.50 1.53
C LYS A 64 -25.22 -10.06 1.86
N GLU A 65 -26.23 -9.51 1.19
CA GLU A 65 -26.71 -8.17 1.50
C GLU A 65 -27.05 -8.05 2.98
N VAL A 66 -26.35 -7.15 3.66
CA VAL A 66 -26.64 -6.84 5.05
C VAL A 66 -27.98 -6.11 5.07
N ARG A 67 -28.96 -6.65 5.81
CA ARG A 67 -30.26 -5.99 6.01
C ARG A 67 -30.07 -4.51 6.33
N VAL A 68 -30.82 -3.65 5.64
CA VAL A 68 -30.70 -2.18 5.74
C VAL A 68 -30.68 -1.70 7.19
N GLU A 69 -31.56 -2.23 8.04
CA GLU A 69 -31.61 -1.87 9.45
C GLU A 69 -30.31 -2.22 10.20
N VAL A 70 -29.68 -3.35 9.89
CA VAL A 70 -28.38 -3.73 10.46
C VAL A 70 -27.27 -2.80 9.95
N ALA A 71 -27.30 -2.41 8.68
CA ALA A 71 -26.34 -1.45 8.11
C ALA A 71 -26.46 -0.08 8.79
N ARG A 72 -27.68 0.45 8.90
CA ARG A 72 -27.98 1.71 9.61
C ARG A 72 -27.53 1.70 11.07
N GLN A 73 -27.78 0.60 11.79
CA GLN A 73 -27.30 0.44 13.17
C GLN A 73 -25.77 0.41 13.28
N ARG A 74 -25.07 -0.13 12.27
CA ARG A 74 -23.60 -0.08 12.22
C ARG A 74 -23.13 1.35 11.98
N GLU A 75 -23.76 2.09 11.07
CA GLU A 75 -23.42 3.48 10.79
C GLU A 75 -23.59 4.37 12.02
N VAL A 76 -24.75 4.32 12.70
CA VAL A 76 -24.99 5.10 13.92
C VAL A 76 -23.93 4.83 14.99
N LYS A 77 -23.51 3.57 15.14
CA LYS A 77 -22.43 3.18 16.06
C LYS A 77 -21.08 3.80 15.69
N TRP A 78 -20.78 3.97 14.41
CA TRP A 78 -19.56 4.60 13.91
C TRP A 78 -19.61 6.12 14.07
N LEU A 79 -20.75 6.75 13.79
CA LEU A 79 -20.96 8.18 14.02
C LEU A 79 -20.73 8.54 15.50
N ASP A 80 -21.27 7.76 16.44
CA ASP A 80 -20.99 7.91 17.88
C ASP A 80 -19.49 7.82 18.21
N MET A 81 -18.74 6.94 17.53
CA MET A 81 -17.30 6.85 17.70
C MET A 81 -16.58 8.10 17.21
N PHE A 82 -16.97 8.65 16.05
CA PHE A 82 -16.31 9.82 15.46
C PHE A 82 -16.44 11.05 16.36
N HIS A 83 -17.61 11.29 16.95
CA HIS A 83 -17.82 12.40 17.87
C HIS A 83 -16.94 12.34 19.13
N ASN A 84 -16.47 11.15 19.50
CA ASN A 84 -15.70 10.91 20.72
C ASN A 84 -14.38 10.17 20.44
N TRP A 85 -13.76 10.43 19.28
CA TRP A 85 -12.70 9.59 18.71
C TRP A 85 -11.56 9.30 19.69
N ASP A 86 -10.98 10.34 20.30
CA ASP A 86 -9.86 10.20 21.23
C ASP A 86 -10.21 9.36 22.46
N LYS A 87 -11.42 9.51 22.99
CA LYS A 87 -11.92 8.69 24.11
C LYS A 87 -12.02 7.22 23.69
N TRP A 88 -12.50 6.96 22.48
CA TRP A 88 -12.61 5.60 21.94
C TRP A 88 -11.25 4.96 21.70
N VAL A 89 -10.30 5.68 21.10
CA VAL A 89 -8.93 5.17 20.89
C VAL A 89 -8.20 4.96 22.22
N LYS A 90 -8.33 5.88 23.17
CA LYS A 90 -7.66 5.79 24.48
C LYS A 90 -8.21 4.67 25.37
N HIS A 91 -9.53 4.54 25.47
CA HIS A 91 -10.17 3.70 26.48
C HIS A 91 -10.91 2.47 25.93
N ARG A 92 -11.23 2.46 24.63
CA ARG A 92 -12.07 1.41 24.01
C ARG A 92 -11.47 0.87 22.71
N PHE A 93 -10.15 0.91 22.56
CA PHE A 93 -9.46 0.51 21.33
C PHE A 93 -9.80 -0.91 20.86
N GLN A 94 -9.96 -1.88 21.78
CA GLN A 94 -10.34 -3.24 21.40
C GLN A 94 -11.70 -3.29 20.68
N LYS A 95 -12.63 -2.40 21.06
CA LYS A 95 -13.93 -2.29 20.40
C LYS A 95 -13.83 -1.55 19.06
N VAL A 96 -12.95 -0.55 18.93
CA VAL A 96 -12.60 0.07 17.64
C VAL A 96 -12.10 -1.01 16.68
N LYS A 97 -11.07 -1.75 17.10
CA LYS A 97 -10.47 -2.86 16.36
C LYS A 97 -11.47 -3.93 15.96
N LEU A 98 -12.36 -4.35 16.86
CA LEU A 98 -13.42 -5.31 16.53
C LEU A 98 -14.39 -4.77 15.46
N ARG A 99 -14.70 -3.46 15.48
CA ARG A 99 -15.56 -2.85 14.47
C ARG A 99 -14.85 -2.76 13.11
N CYS A 100 -13.57 -2.41 13.06
CA CYS A 100 -12.76 -2.47 11.82
C CYS A 100 -12.70 -3.90 11.26
N ARG A 101 -12.50 -4.91 12.12
CA ARG A 101 -12.54 -6.34 11.77
C ARG A 101 -13.92 -6.89 11.40
N LYS A 102 -14.99 -6.12 11.64
CA LYS A 102 -16.35 -6.48 11.20
C LYS A 102 -16.77 -5.82 9.88
N GLY A 103 -16.26 -4.65 9.56
CA GLY A 103 -16.74 -3.86 8.41
C GLY A 103 -16.93 -2.42 8.79
N ILE A 104 -16.18 -1.50 8.17
CA ILE A 104 -16.56 -0.10 8.14
C ILE A 104 -17.63 0.07 7.06
N PRO A 105 -18.80 0.67 7.34
CA PRO A 105 -19.78 1.00 6.31
C PRO A 105 -19.15 1.83 5.19
N SER A 106 -19.48 1.54 3.94
CA SER A 106 -18.89 2.23 2.78
C SER A 106 -19.05 3.75 2.84
N SER A 107 -20.22 4.21 3.27
CA SER A 107 -20.58 5.62 3.50
C SER A 107 -19.67 6.35 4.50
N LEU A 108 -18.97 5.61 5.36
CA LEU A 108 -18.17 6.18 6.46
C LEU A 108 -16.66 5.97 6.30
N ARG A 109 -16.21 5.26 5.25
CA ARG A 109 -14.78 4.95 5.05
C ARG A 109 -13.93 6.19 4.90
N ALA A 110 -14.39 7.21 4.17
CA ALA A 110 -13.69 8.48 4.02
C ALA A 110 -13.22 9.02 5.38
N LYS A 111 -14.18 9.27 6.28
CA LYS A 111 -13.90 9.82 7.61
C LYS A 111 -13.17 8.82 8.51
N ALA A 112 -13.57 7.55 8.48
CA ALA A 112 -12.97 6.52 9.34
C ALA A 112 -11.48 6.34 9.03
N TRP A 113 -11.12 6.20 7.75
CA TRP A 113 -9.73 6.00 7.34
C TRP A 113 -8.89 7.23 7.66
N GLN A 114 -9.40 8.46 7.49
CA GLN A 114 -8.66 9.65 7.91
C GLN A 114 -8.40 9.71 9.42
N LEU A 115 -9.38 9.31 10.24
CA LEU A 115 -9.22 9.26 11.70
C LEU A 115 -8.31 8.12 12.16
N LEU A 116 -8.39 6.96 11.52
CA LEU A 116 -7.57 5.78 11.82
C LEU A 116 -6.11 6.01 11.44
N SER A 117 -5.87 6.64 10.29
CA SER A 117 -4.54 6.93 9.74
C SER A 117 -3.93 8.20 10.30
N ASN A 118 -4.73 9.08 10.91
CA ASN A 118 -4.37 10.45 11.23
C ASN A 118 -4.12 11.40 10.05
N SER A 119 -4.59 11.08 8.85
CA SER A 119 -4.50 12.04 7.75
C SER A 119 -5.41 13.26 7.96
N GLN A 120 -6.48 13.16 8.78
CA GLN A 120 -7.33 14.31 9.08
C GLN A 120 -6.55 15.45 9.75
N GLU A 121 -5.71 15.15 10.75
CA GLU A 121 -4.92 16.21 11.40
C GLU A 121 -3.86 16.79 10.47
N LEU A 122 -3.31 15.99 9.54
CA LEU A 122 -2.40 16.53 8.53
C LEU A 122 -3.12 17.49 7.59
N LEU A 123 -4.32 17.12 7.13
CA LEU A 123 -5.17 18.02 6.34
C LEU A 123 -5.44 19.32 7.10
N ASP A 124 -5.93 19.22 8.34
CA ASP A 124 -6.29 20.39 9.15
C ASP A 124 -5.09 21.29 9.47
N ALA A 125 -3.89 20.71 9.63
CA ALA A 125 -2.66 21.45 9.92
C ALA A 125 -1.99 22.07 8.68
N ASN A 126 -2.41 21.71 7.47
CA ASN A 126 -1.78 22.16 6.21
C ASN A 126 -2.81 22.74 5.23
N PRO A 127 -3.59 23.78 5.63
CA PRO A 127 -4.61 24.35 4.77
C PRO A 127 -3.99 24.92 3.48
N GLY A 128 -4.56 24.56 2.32
CA GLY A 128 -4.12 25.05 1.02
C GLY A 128 -2.86 24.39 0.46
N LYS A 129 -2.24 23.44 1.19
CA LYS A 129 -0.96 22.86 0.80
C LYS A 129 -1.09 21.93 -0.41
N PHE A 130 -2.20 21.21 -0.55
CA PHE A 130 -2.40 20.35 -1.71
C PHE A 130 -2.55 21.17 -3.00
N GLU A 131 -3.29 22.27 -2.94
CA GLU A 131 -3.45 23.19 -4.07
C GLU A 131 -2.15 23.93 -4.41
N GLU A 132 -1.30 24.20 -3.41
CA GLU A 132 0.06 24.71 -3.63
C GLU A 132 0.88 23.70 -4.44
N LEU A 133 0.96 22.45 -3.98
CA LEU A 133 1.70 21.36 -4.63
C LEU A 133 1.17 21.07 -6.04
N GLU A 134 -0.14 21.16 -6.24
CA GLU A 134 -0.76 20.97 -7.56
C GLU A 134 -0.30 22.02 -8.57
N ARG A 135 -0.18 23.28 -8.14
CA ARG A 135 0.27 24.39 -8.99
C ARG A 135 1.76 24.35 -9.30
N GLU A 136 2.55 23.74 -8.43
CA GLU A 136 3.98 23.58 -8.66
C GLU A 136 4.26 22.67 -9.88
N PRO A 137 5.29 22.99 -10.69
CA PRO A 137 5.69 22.13 -11.79
C PRO A 137 6.34 20.85 -11.25
N GLY A 138 5.87 19.69 -11.72
CA GLY A 138 6.50 18.40 -11.41
C GLY A 138 7.70 18.11 -12.31
N GLU A 139 8.56 17.18 -11.90
CA GLU A 139 9.65 16.71 -12.76
C GLU A 139 9.12 15.84 -13.91
N ALA A 140 9.49 16.16 -15.15
CA ALA A 140 9.01 15.48 -16.37
C ALA A 140 9.13 13.94 -16.29
N LYS A 141 10.26 13.44 -15.75
CA LYS A 141 10.50 12.00 -15.60
C LYS A 141 9.40 11.28 -14.80
N TRP A 142 8.82 11.94 -13.79
CA TRP A 142 7.75 11.36 -12.99
C TRP A 142 6.40 11.52 -13.66
N LEU A 143 6.14 12.69 -14.25
CA LEU A 143 4.87 12.96 -14.94
C LEU A 143 4.65 11.97 -16.08
N ASP A 144 5.68 11.71 -16.89
CA ASP A 144 5.61 10.76 -18.01
C ASP A 144 5.25 9.33 -17.55
N ILE A 145 5.79 8.90 -16.40
CA ILE A 145 5.48 7.58 -15.83
C ILE A 145 4.06 7.58 -15.27
N ILE A 146 3.68 8.61 -14.51
CA ILE A 146 2.32 8.74 -13.95
C ILE A 146 1.29 8.68 -15.07
N GLU A 147 1.43 9.45 -16.14
CA GLU A 147 0.48 9.47 -17.27
C GLU A 147 0.31 8.10 -17.94
N LYS A 148 1.42 7.37 -18.11
CA LYS A 148 1.40 5.98 -18.59
C LYS A 148 0.76 5.02 -17.58
N ASP A 149 0.75 5.36 -16.30
CA ASP A 149 0.17 4.51 -15.25
C ASP A 149 -1.34 4.69 -15.09
N LEU A 150 -1.88 5.88 -15.33
CA LEU A 150 -3.29 6.19 -15.07
C LEU A 150 -4.26 5.23 -15.77
N HIS A 151 -4.02 4.92 -17.04
CA HIS A 151 -4.97 4.17 -17.86
C HIS A 151 -5.11 2.69 -17.45
N ARG A 152 -4.12 2.13 -16.76
CA ARG A 152 -4.15 0.75 -16.27
C ARG A 152 -4.61 0.62 -14.82
N GLN A 153 -4.93 1.72 -14.14
CA GLN A 153 -5.47 1.69 -12.78
C GLN A 153 -6.98 1.49 -12.79
N PHE A 154 -7.43 0.30 -12.39
CA PHE A 154 -8.84 -0.05 -12.29
C PHE A 154 -9.65 0.37 -13.54
N PRO A 155 -9.24 -0.05 -14.76
CA PRO A 155 -9.83 0.43 -16.02
C PRO A 155 -11.32 0.11 -16.16
N PHE A 156 -11.81 -0.86 -15.39
CA PHE A 156 -13.21 -1.24 -15.35
C PHE A 156 -14.01 -0.51 -14.26
N HIS A 157 -13.41 0.34 -13.44
CA HIS A 157 -14.16 1.13 -12.45
C HIS A 157 -14.68 2.42 -13.09
N GLU A 158 -15.95 2.78 -12.86
CA GLU A 158 -16.62 3.93 -13.51
C GLU A 158 -15.87 5.26 -13.37
N MET A 159 -15.21 5.46 -12.23
CA MET A 159 -14.37 6.63 -11.94
C MET A 159 -13.14 6.73 -12.87
N PHE A 160 -12.57 5.60 -13.30
CA PHE A 160 -11.30 5.54 -14.06
C PHE A 160 -11.45 5.06 -15.50
N ALA A 161 -12.63 4.55 -15.87
CA ALA A 161 -12.90 3.97 -17.19
C ALA A 161 -12.80 4.98 -18.34
N ALA A 162 -13.12 6.26 -18.10
CA ALA A 162 -12.99 7.31 -19.10
C ALA A 162 -11.55 7.82 -19.16
N ARG A 163 -10.90 7.65 -20.31
CA ARG A 163 -9.54 8.18 -20.55
C ARG A 163 -9.56 9.70 -20.44
N GLY A 164 -8.70 10.25 -19.58
CA GLY A 164 -8.69 11.68 -19.29
C GLY A 164 -9.95 12.18 -18.57
N GLY A 165 -10.78 11.30 -18.04
CA GLY A 165 -11.93 11.66 -17.22
C GLY A 165 -11.52 12.18 -15.84
N HIS A 166 -12.50 12.71 -15.08
CA HIS A 166 -12.26 13.35 -13.78
C HIS A 166 -11.47 12.47 -12.80
N GLY A 167 -11.75 11.17 -12.71
CA GLY A 167 -11.03 10.28 -11.79
C GLY A 167 -9.57 10.09 -12.17
N GLN A 168 -9.23 9.98 -13.47
CA GLN A 168 -7.84 9.93 -13.91
C GLN A 168 -7.12 11.25 -13.66
N GLN A 169 -7.80 12.39 -13.85
CA GLN A 169 -7.25 13.71 -13.55
C GLN A 169 -6.98 13.89 -12.04
N ASP A 170 -7.91 13.50 -11.18
CA ASP A 170 -7.72 13.57 -9.73
C ASP A 170 -6.61 12.62 -9.25
N LEU A 171 -6.53 11.42 -9.84
CA LEU A 171 -5.43 10.50 -9.56
C LEU A 171 -4.07 11.08 -9.97
N TYR A 172 -4.00 11.72 -11.14
CA TYR A 172 -2.80 12.44 -11.58
C TYR A 172 -2.42 13.55 -10.59
N ARG A 173 -3.38 14.38 -10.17
CA ARG A 173 -3.17 15.47 -9.21
C ARG A 173 -2.57 14.96 -7.90
N ILE A 174 -3.11 13.87 -7.35
CA ILE A 174 -2.61 13.24 -6.12
C ILE A 174 -1.17 12.76 -6.28
N LEU A 175 -0.90 11.98 -7.33
CA LEU A 175 0.40 11.37 -7.55
C LEU A 175 1.47 12.42 -7.86
N LYS A 176 1.16 13.39 -8.73
CA LYS A 176 2.03 14.54 -9.00
C LYS A 176 2.35 15.29 -7.71
N ALA A 177 1.33 15.66 -6.92
CA ALA A 177 1.54 16.38 -5.66
C ALA A 177 2.42 15.59 -4.69
N TYR A 178 2.29 14.26 -4.64
CA TYR A 178 3.17 13.41 -3.84
C TYR A 178 4.64 13.51 -4.27
N THR A 179 4.94 13.49 -5.57
CA THR A 179 6.33 13.62 -6.05
C THR A 179 6.98 14.94 -5.68
N ILE A 180 6.19 16.01 -5.56
CA ILE A 180 6.65 17.34 -5.17
C ILE A 180 6.79 17.42 -3.65
N TYR A 181 5.88 16.77 -2.92
CA TYR A 181 5.92 16.68 -1.46
C TYR A 181 7.10 15.82 -0.95
N ARG A 182 7.48 14.78 -1.69
CA ARG A 182 8.59 13.86 -1.39
C ARG A 182 9.48 13.64 -2.63
N PRO A 183 10.29 14.65 -3.02
CA PRO A 183 11.14 14.55 -4.21
C PRO A 183 12.22 13.46 -4.10
N ASP A 184 12.67 13.16 -2.88
CA ASP A 184 13.67 12.11 -2.63
C ASP A 184 13.13 10.69 -2.89
N GLU A 185 11.82 10.47 -2.74
CA GLU A 185 11.16 9.20 -3.09
C GLU A 185 10.67 9.20 -4.53
N GLY A 186 10.13 10.33 -5.00
CA GLY A 186 9.57 10.46 -6.34
C GLY A 186 8.29 9.66 -6.51
N TYR A 187 8.16 8.99 -7.66
CA TYR A 187 7.00 8.15 -7.99
C TYR A 187 7.40 6.70 -8.21
N CYS A 188 6.74 5.81 -7.48
CA CYS A 188 6.76 4.37 -7.68
C CYS A 188 5.41 3.89 -8.22
N GLN A 189 5.41 3.06 -9.26
CA GLN A 189 4.18 2.59 -9.94
C GLN A 189 3.17 1.93 -9.01
N ALA A 190 3.63 1.32 -7.91
CA ALA A 190 2.76 0.71 -6.91
C ALA A 190 1.96 1.73 -6.08
N GLN A 191 2.26 3.03 -6.16
CA GLN A 191 1.48 4.08 -5.49
C GLN A 191 0.16 4.37 -6.19
N ALA A 192 0.09 4.27 -7.52
CA ALA A 192 -1.13 4.55 -8.27
C ALA A 192 -2.33 3.69 -7.85
N PRO A 193 -2.23 2.35 -7.70
CA PRO A 193 -3.36 1.56 -7.23
C PRO A 193 -3.73 1.87 -5.77
N VAL A 194 -2.79 2.30 -4.94
CA VAL A 194 -3.06 2.74 -3.54
C VAL A 194 -3.83 4.06 -3.55
N ALA A 195 -3.39 5.03 -4.33
CA ALA A 195 -4.05 6.33 -4.47
C ALA A 195 -5.45 6.20 -5.10
N ALA A 196 -5.62 5.32 -6.09
CA ALA A 196 -6.91 5.06 -6.71
C ALA A 196 -7.92 4.47 -5.72
N VAL A 197 -7.54 3.50 -4.88
CA VAL A 197 -8.41 2.95 -3.81
C VAL A 197 -8.86 4.05 -2.85
N LEU A 198 -7.96 4.96 -2.47
CA LEU A 198 -8.31 6.09 -1.62
C LEU A 198 -9.32 7.02 -2.32
N LEU A 199 -9.05 7.39 -3.57
CA LEU A 199 -9.86 8.30 -4.37
C LEU A 199 -11.29 7.76 -4.64
N MET A 200 -11.46 6.44 -4.73
CA MET A 200 -12.79 5.81 -4.79
C MET A 200 -13.66 6.07 -3.54
N HIS A 201 -13.05 6.49 -2.43
CA HIS A 201 -13.74 6.69 -1.16
C HIS A 201 -13.72 8.12 -0.64
N MET A 202 -12.85 9.00 -1.14
CA MET A 202 -12.71 10.35 -0.61
C MET A 202 -12.21 11.34 -1.68
N PRO A 203 -12.46 12.66 -1.53
CA PRO A 203 -11.92 13.69 -2.41
C PRO A 203 -10.39 13.67 -2.51
N ALA A 204 -9.86 14.22 -3.60
CA ALA A 204 -8.44 14.16 -3.94
C ALA A 204 -7.49 14.62 -2.82
N GLU A 205 -7.79 15.74 -2.17
CA GLU A 205 -6.95 16.25 -1.07
C GLU A 205 -6.91 15.29 0.14
N GLN A 206 -8.05 14.72 0.50
CA GLN A 206 -8.13 13.74 1.61
C GLN A 206 -7.37 12.46 1.25
N ALA A 207 -7.48 12.02 -0.01
CA ALA A 207 -6.76 10.87 -0.54
C ALA A 207 -5.25 11.12 -0.54
N PHE A 208 -4.81 12.32 -0.92
CA PHE A 208 -3.41 12.74 -0.85
C PHE A 208 -2.84 12.61 0.56
N TRP A 209 -3.52 13.15 1.59
CA TRP A 209 -3.01 13.03 2.97
C TRP A 209 -3.06 11.60 3.51
N CYS A 210 -4.03 10.78 3.08
CA CYS A 210 -4.02 9.35 3.39
C CYS A 210 -2.82 8.65 2.74
N LEU A 211 -2.51 8.95 1.48
CA LEU A 211 -1.36 8.40 0.77
C LEU A 211 -0.05 8.78 1.47
N VAL A 212 0.10 10.05 1.86
CA VAL A 212 1.24 10.53 2.67
C VAL A 212 1.41 9.69 3.94
N GLN A 213 0.34 9.44 4.69
CA GLN A 213 0.41 8.61 5.89
C GLN A 213 0.81 7.16 5.57
N ILE A 214 0.26 6.57 4.50
CA ILE A 214 0.61 5.22 4.07
C ILE A 214 2.12 5.13 3.78
N CYS A 215 2.63 6.00 2.94
CA CYS A 215 4.03 5.97 2.51
C CYS A 215 4.99 6.26 3.67
N GLU A 216 4.70 7.23 4.53
CA GLU A 216 5.66 7.65 5.57
C GLU A 216 5.57 6.88 6.88
N LYS A 217 4.37 6.49 7.29
CA LYS A 217 4.14 5.95 8.64
C LYS A 217 3.90 4.46 8.64
N TYR A 218 3.18 3.96 7.64
CA TYR A 218 2.82 2.54 7.55
C TYR A 218 3.85 1.73 6.76
N LEU A 219 4.29 2.25 5.61
CA LEU A 219 5.17 1.57 4.65
C LEU A 219 6.45 2.39 4.32
N PRO A 220 7.19 2.91 5.33
CA PRO A 220 8.37 3.73 5.07
C PRO A 220 9.42 2.96 4.27
N GLY A 221 9.92 3.60 3.21
CA GLY A 221 10.95 3.06 2.32
C GLY A 221 10.44 2.04 1.28
N TYR A 222 9.15 1.69 1.26
CA TYR A 222 8.62 0.73 0.26
C TYR A 222 8.71 1.27 -1.16
N TYR A 223 8.49 2.57 -1.34
CA TYR A 223 8.40 3.22 -2.64
C TYR A 223 9.72 3.87 -3.08
N SER A 224 10.77 3.76 -2.25
CA SER A 224 12.08 4.31 -2.55
C SER A 224 12.83 3.48 -3.59
N ALA A 225 13.81 4.11 -4.25
CA ALA A 225 14.70 3.43 -5.18
C ALA A 225 15.39 2.21 -4.52
N GLY A 226 15.57 1.14 -5.29
CA GLY A 226 16.24 -0.08 -4.82
C GLY A 226 15.40 -1.01 -3.95
N LEU A 227 14.18 -0.63 -3.55
CA LEU A 227 13.20 -1.53 -2.93
C LEU A 227 13.75 -2.29 -1.69
N GLU A 228 14.67 -1.68 -0.93
CA GLU A 228 15.33 -2.35 0.19
C GLU A 228 14.35 -2.72 1.31
N ALA A 229 13.39 -1.83 1.59
CA ALA A 229 12.41 -2.05 2.65
C ALA A 229 11.49 -3.25 2.36
N ILE A 230 11.07 -3.42 1.10
CA ILE A 230 10.24 -4.55 0.70
C ILE A 230 11.04 -5.86 0.64
N GLN A 231 12.32 -5.81 0.24
CA GLN A 231 13.21 -6.98 0.31
C GLN A 231 13.44 -7.44 1.75
N LEU A 232 13.72 -6.52 2.66
CA LEU A 232 13.85 -6.82 4.09
C LEU A 232 12.56 -7.44 4.64
N ASP A 233 11.42 -6.89 4.25
CA ASP A 233 10.12 -7.46 4.62
C ASP A 233 9.88 -8.84 4.00
N GLY A 234 10.44 -9.12 2.83
CA GLY A 234 10.47 -10.45 2.26
C GLY A 234 11.19 -11.47 3.14
N GLU A 235 12.36 -11.11 3.67
CA GLU A 235 13.11 -11.96 4.59
C GLU A 235 12.35 -12.19 5.92
N ILE A 236 11.71 -11.14 6.44
CA ILE A 236 10.84 -11.23 7.62
C ILE A 236 9.66 -12.15 7.32
N PHE A 237 8.97 -11.93 6.21
CA PHE A 237 7.80 -12.69 5.79
C PHE A 237 8.13 -14.17 5.61
N PHE A 238 9.25 -14.50 4.97
CA PHE A 238 9.69 -15.89 4.80
C PHE A 238 10.04 -16.57 6.12
N SER A 239 10.61 -15.81 7.06
CA SER A 239 10.89 -16.30 8.42
C SER A 239 9.60 -16.53 9.22
N LEU A 240 8.58 -15.69 9.04
CA LEU A 240 7.25 -15.91 9.62
C LEU A 240 6.53 -17.10 8.97
N LEU A 241 6.69 -17.31 7.66
CA LEU A 241 6.15 -18.47 6.96
C LEU A 241 6.74 -19.76 7.50
N ARG A 242 8.05 -19.80 7.77
CA ARG A 242 8.70 -20.95 8.41
C ARG A 242 8.03 -21.34 9.73
N ARG A 243 7.51 -20.37 10.49
CA ARG A 243 6.83 -20.60 11.77
C ARG A 243 5.37 -20.99 11.61
N THR A 244 4.67 -20.38 10.67
CA THR A 244 3.20 -20.48 10.53
C THR A 244 2.77 -21.58 9.56
N CYS A 245 3.56 -21.86 8.53
CA CYS A 245 3.34 -22.93 7.56
C CYS A 245 4.69 -23.54 7.11
N PRO A 246 5.32 -24.40 7.95
CA PRO A 246 6.64 -24.96 7.66
C PRO A 246 6.73 -25.76 6.36
N MET A 247 5.62 -26.35 5.90
CA MET A 247 5.59 -27.10 4.64
C MET A 247 5.69 -26.17 3.42
N ALA A 248 4.93 -25.07 3.40
CA ALA A 248 5.01 -24.07 2.34
C ALA A 248 6.42 -23.45 2.30
N TYR A 249 6.99 -23.12 3.46
CA TYR A 249 8.38 -22.65 3.55
C TYR A 249 9.38 -23.63 2.93
N ARG A 250 9.31 -24.91 3.28
CA ARG A 250 10.20 -25.95 2.73
C ARG A 250 10.04 -26.09 1.22
N HIS A 251 8.81 -26.01 0.73
CA HIS A 251 8.50 -26.09 -0.70
C HIS A 251 9.12 -24.93 -1.48
N LEU A 252 8.85 -23.69 -1.07
CA LEU A 252 9.42 -22.50 -1.71
C LEU A 252 10.95 -22.50 -1.64
N LYS A 253 11.52 -22.91 -0.50
CA LYS A 253 12.97 -23.04 -0.35
C LYS A 253 13.58 -24.12 -1.25
N LYS A 254 12.91 -25.27 -1.42
CA LYS A 254 13.36 -26.35 -2.31
C LYS A 254 13.51 -25.85 -3.75
N PHE A 255 12.55 -25.05 -4.21
CA PHE A 255 12.52 -24.50 -5.56
C PHE A 255 13.18 -23.12 -5.70
N LYS A 256 13.84 -22.63 -4.64
CA LYS A 256 14.52 -21.31 -4.61
C LYS A 256 13.61 -20.15 -5.04
N ILE A 257 12.36 -20.18 -4.62
CA ILE A 257 11.39 -19.12 -4.90
C ILE A 257 11.48 -18.08 -3.80
N ASP A 258 12.16 -16.98 -4.10
CA ASP A 258 12.32 -15.87 -3.17
C ASP A 258 11.02 -15.06 -3.03
N PRO A 259 10.72 -14.55 -1.82
CA PRO A 259 9.50 -13.79 -1.56
C PRO A 259 9.24 -12.65 -2.53
N ILE A 260 10.30 -11.91 -2.91
CA ILE A 260 10.25 -10.75 -3.80
C ILE A 260 9.57 -11.06 -5.15
N LEU A 261 9.59 -12.31 -5.61
CA LEU A 261 9.02 -12.73 -6.89
C LEU A 261 7.49 -12.72 -6.91
N TYR A 262 6.83 -12.79 -5.76
CA TYR A 262 5.37 -12.87 -5.68
C TYR A 262 4.75 -11.86 -4.70
N MET A 263 5.47 -11.44 -3.66
CA MET A 263 4.90 -10.59 -2.62
C MET A 263 4.98 -9.09 -2.90
N THR A 264 5.83 -8.66 -3.85
CA THR A 264 6.11 -7.24 -4.09
C THR A 264 4.83 -6.48 -4.39
N GLU A 265 4.04 -6.97 -5.34
CA GLU A 265 2.73 -6.40 -5.66
C GLU A 265 1.76 -6.47 -4.47
N TRP A 266 1.66 -7.63 -3.83
CA TRP A 266 0.77 -7.85 -2.69
C TRP A 266 0.97 -6.83 -1.58
N PHE A 267 2.23 -6.55 -1.23
CA PHE A 267 2.57 -5.70 -0.11
C PHE A 267 2.56 -4.22 -0.51
N MET A 268 3.15 -3.86 -1.65
CA MET A 268 3.25 -2.47 -2.09
C MET A 268 1.90 -1.89 -2.53
N CYS A 269 1.00 -2.72 -3.06
CA CYS A 269 -0.36 -2.31 -3.42
C CYS A 269 -1.39 -2.63 -2.32
N ILE A 270 -0.97 -3.14 -1.16
CA ILE A 270 -1.87 -3.53 -0.05
C ILE A 270 -3.02 -4.42 -0.58
N PHE A 271 -2.63 -5.39 -1.42
CA PHE A 271 -3.49 -6.40 -2.06
C PHE A 271 -4.62 -5.86 -2.96
N SER A 272 -4.62 -4.57 -3.30
CA SER A 272 -5.71 -3.95 -4.07
C SER A 272 -5.84 -4.47 -5.51
N ARG A 273 -4.78 -5.07 -6.06
CA ARG A 273 -4.78 -5.73 -7.37
C ARG A 273 -4.94 -7.24 -7.32
N THR A 274 -4.96 -7.82 -6.12
CA THR A 274 -4.85 -9.26 -5.89
C THR A 274 -6.14 -9.88 -5.36
N LEU A 275 -6.87 -9.16 -4.50
CA LEU A 275 -8.06 -9.69 -3.81
C LEU A 275 -9.36 -9.20 -4.47
N PRO A 276 -10.47 -9.95 -4.33
CA PRO A 276 -11.81 -9.44 -4.60
C PRO A 276 -12.06 -8.15 -3.81
N TRP A 277 -12.83 -7.24 -4.38
CA TRP A 277 -12.95 -5.88 -3.85
C TRP A 277 -13.53 -5.83 -2.42
N SER A 278 -14.51 -6.69 -2.11
CA SER A 278 -15.04 -6.84 -0.75
C SER A 278 -13.91 -7.17 0.25
N SER A 279 -13.06 -8.14 -0.08
CA SER A 279 -11.87 -8.51 0.69
C SER A 279 -10.83 -7.38 0.79
N VAL A 280 -10.57 -6.64 -0.30
CA VAL A 280 -9.67 -5.45 -0.28
C VAL A 280 -10.13 -4.47 0.79
N LEU A 281 -11.41 -4.11 0.79
CA LEU A 281 -11.96 -3.15 1.74
C LEU A 281 -11.80 -3.62 3.20
N ARG A 282 -11.95 -4.92 3.47
CA ARG A 282 -11.74 -5.46 4.82
C ARG A 282 -10.28 -5.42 5.24
N VAL A 283 -9.38 -5.74 4.32
CA VAL A 283 -7.93 -5.65 4.55
C VAL A 283 -7.54 -4.21 4.86
N TRP A 284 -8.04 -3.25 4.10
CA TRP A 284 -7.77 -1.81 4.30
C TRP A 284 -8.34 -1.28 5.62
N ASP A 285 -9.58 -1.65 5.99
CA ASP A 285 -10.17 -1.32 7.28
C ASP A 285 -9.29 -1.81 8.46
N MET A 286 -8.77 -3.04 8.36
CA MET A 286 -7.87 -3.61 9.37
C MET A 286 -6.47 -2.98 9.32
N PHE A 287 -5.93 -2.71 8.13
CA PHE A 287 -4.60 -2.14 7.92
C PHE A 287 -4.49 -0.75 8.55
N PHE A 288 -5.43 0.15 8.31
CA PHE A 288 -5.41 1.47 8.94
C PHE A 288 -5.51 1.39 10.47
N CYS A 289 -6.32 0.47 10.98
CA CYS A 289 -6.54 0.30 12.42
C CYS A 289 -5.38 -0.37 13.15
N GLU A 290 -4.81 -1.42 12.56
CA GLU A 290 -3.92 -2.37 13.23
C GLU A 290 -2.49 -2.39 12.66
N GLY A 291 -2.25 -1.64 11.58
CA GLY A 291 -0.94 -1.44 10.97
C GLY A 291 -0.50 -2.53 9.99
N VAL A 292 0.78 -2.41 9.59
CA VAL A 292 1.42 -3.25 8.56
C VAL A 292 1.40 -4.76 8.88
N LYS A 293 1.21 -5.17 10.13
CA LYS A 293 1.08 -6.59 10.50
C LYS A 293 -0.06 -7.30 9.75
N ILE A 294 -1.09 -6.55 9.36
CA ILE A 294 -2.19 -7.07 8.56
C ILE A 294 -1.69 -7.51 7.18
N VAL A 295 -0.77 -6.75 6.58
CA VAL A 295 -0.18 -7.09 5.27
C VAL A 295 0.54 -8.44 5.34
N PHE A 296 1.38 -8.65 6.38
CA PHE A 296 2.03 -9.93 6.63
C PHE A 296 1.03 -11.07 6.86
N ARG A 297 -0.01 -10.84 7.68
CA ARG A 297 -1.03 -11.86 7.98
C ARG A 297 -1.78 -12.29 6.72
N VAL A 298 -2.18 -11.34 5.87
CA VAL A 298 -2.86 -11.63 4.61
C VAL A 298 -1.96 -12.48 3.72
N GLY A 299 -0.71 -12.06 3.49
CA GLY A 299 0.23 -12.83 2.66
C GLY A 299 0.47 -14.26 3.17
N LEU A 300 0.57 -14.45 4.50
CA LEU A 300 0.75 -15.77 5.10
C LEU A 300 -0.50 -16.65 4.95
N VAL A 301 -1.69 -16.06 5.06
CA VAL A 301 -2.95 -16.76 4.81
C VAL A 301 -3.03 -17.18 3.35
N LEU A 302 -2.69 -16.31 2.40
CA LEU A 302 -2.65 -16.66 0.97
C LEU A 302 -1.71 -17.83 0.69
N LEU A 303 -0.48 -17.79 1.22
CA LEU A 303 0.46 -18.90 1.07
C LEU A 303 -0.03 -20.20 1.73
N LYS A 304 -0.67 -20.11 2.91
CA LYS A 304 -1.28 -21.28 3.55
C LYS A 304 -2.42 -21.85 2.69
N GLN A 305 -3.23 -20.99 2.06
CA GLN A 305 -4.30 -21.43 1.18
C GLN A 305 -3.78 -22.05 -0.11
N MET A 306 -2.62 -21.63 -0.63
CA MET A 306 -2.08 -22.21 -1.86
C MET A 306 -1.19 -23.42 -1.63
N LEU A 307 -0.41 -23.44 -0.54
CA LEU A 307 0.71 -24.36 -0.32
C LEU A 307 0.65 -25.11 1.03
N GLY A 308 -0.41 -24.91 1.82
CA GLY A 308 -0.49 -25.36 3.21
C GLY A 308 -0.97 -26.79 3.44
N SER A 309 -1.05 -27.63 2.41
CA SER A 309 -1.44 -29.05 2.54
C SER A 309 -0.67 -29.91 1.55
N VAL A 310 -0.42 -31.17 1.91
CA VAL A 310 0.28 -32.13 1.06
C VAL A 310 -0.40 -32.30 -0.30
N ASP A 311 -1.73 -32.36 -0.35
CA ASP A 311 -2.47 -32.53 -1.60
C ASP A 311 -2.23 -31.38 -2.57
N LYS A 312 -2.30 -30.13 -2.10
CA LYS A 312 -1.96 -28.94 -2.89
C LYS A 312 -0.53 -28.97 -3.42
N LEU A 313 0.43 -29.51 -2.67
CA LEU A 313 1.83 -29.59 -3.09
C LEU A 313 2.11 -30.72 -4.09
N ARG A 314 1.27 -31.77 -4.14
CA ARG A 314 1.42 -32.87 -5.11
C ARG A 314 1.26 -32.41 -6.55
N GLU A 315 0.52 -31.34 -6.78
CA GLU A 315 0.32 -30.74 -8.09
C GLU A 315 1.48 -29.81 -8.51
N LEU A 316 2.36 -29.46 -7.58
CA LEU A 316 3.39 -28.43 -7.76
C LEU A 316 4.77 -29.08 -7.80
N GLN A 317 5.15 -29.63 -8.96
CA GLN A 317 6.38 -30.41 -9.09
C GLN A 317 7.64 -29.55 -9.30
N GLY A 318 7.47 -28.27 -9.65
CA GLY A 318 8.57 -27.38 -9.98
C GLY A 318 8.34 -25.92 -9.60
N MET A 319 9.31 -25.10 -9.99
CA MET A 319 9.25 -23.64 -9.82
C MET A 319 8.12 -23.03 -10.65
N TYR A 320 7.92 -23.50 -11.88
CA TYR A 320 6.94 -22.94 -12.82
C TYR A 320 5.51 -23.10 -12.29
N GLU A 321 5.10 -24.31 -11.94
CA GLU A 321 3.74 -24.61 -11.44
C GLU A 321 3.49 -23.87 -10.12
N THR A 322 4.53 -23.78 -9.28
CA THR A 322 4.43 -23.02 -8.02
C THR A 322 4.23 -21.52 -8.29
N MET A 323 4.99 -20.93 -9.21
CA MET A 323 4.84 -19.51 -9.56
C MET A 323 3.53 -19.21 -10.28
N GLU A 324 3.02 -20.13 -11.10
CA GLU A 324 1.69 -20.03 -11.70
C GLU A 324 0.60 -20.04 -10.61
N ARG A 325 0.69 -20.97 -9.65
CA ARG A 325 -0.23 -21.03 -8.51
C ARG A 325 -0.21 -19.75 -7.67
N LEU A 326 0.98 -19.19 -7.43
CA LEU A 326 1.14 -17.95 -6.65
C LEU A 326 0.56 -16.72 -7.36
N ARG A 327 0.56 -16.69 -8.69
CA ARG A 327 -0.03 -15.62 -9.49
C ARG A 327 -1.55 -15.76 -9.65
N ASN A 328 -2.04 -16.99 -9.72
CA ASN A 328 -3.45 -17.30 -9.98
C ASN A 328 -4.13 -17.86 -8.72
N ILE A 329 -4.45 -16.98 -7.78
CA ILE A 329 -5.10 -17.36 -6.51
C ILE A 329 -6.58 -17.69 -6.78
N SER A 330 -7.03 -18.86 -6.35
CA SER A 330 -8.43 -19.28 -6.50
C SER A 330 -9.38 -18.32 -5.76
N PRO A 331 -10.39 -17.73 -6.45
CA PRO A 331 -11.36 -16.80 -5.86
C PRO A 331 -12.08 -17.34 -4.63
N ASP A 332 -12.40 -18.64 -4.62
CA ASP A 332 -13.10 -19.30 -3.51
C ASP A 332 -12.32 -19.26 -2.19
N THR A 333 -10.99 -19.24 -2.28
CA THR A 333 -10.09 -19.24 -1.11
C THR A 333 -9.84 -17.85 -0.52
N ILE A 334 -10.21 -16.80 -1.25
CA ILE A 334 -9.98 -15.39 -0.91
C ILE A 334 -11.28 -14.60 -0.72
N ARG A 335 -12.41 -15.32 -0.57
CA ARG A 335 -13.69 -14.74 -0.17
C ARG A 335 -13.59 -14.05 1.18
N GLU A 336 -14.35 -12.97 1.34
CA GLU A 336 -14.26 -12.04 2.47
C GLU A 336 -14.37 -12.76 3.82
N ASP A 337 -15.39 -13.60 3.98
CA ASP A 337 -15.74 -14.26 5.23
C ASP A 337 -14.67 -15.25 5.69
N ILE A 338 -14.14 -16.06 4.78
CA ILE A 338 -13.06 -17.01 5.06
C ILE A 338 -11.77 -16.26 5.35
N LEU A 339 -11.41 -15.32 4.48
CA LEU A 339 -10.13 -14.61 4.54
C LEU A 339 -9.98 -13.83 5.85
N VAL A 340 -11.02 -13.08 6.24
CA VAL A 340 -10.99 -12.29 7.48
C VAL A 340 -10.82 -13.19 8.71
N GLN A 341 -11.49 -14.34 8.78
CA GLN A 341 -11.36 -15.26 9.92
C GLN A 341 -9.94 -15.83 10.04
N GLU A 342 -9.33 -16.25 8.94
CA GLU A 342 -7.94 -16.74 8.95
C GLU A 342 -6.95 -15.62 9.33
N ILE A 343 -7.15 -14.38 8.85
CA ILE A 343 -6.28 -13.24 9.18
C ILE A 343 -6.31 -12.93 10.68
N ILE A 344 -7.49 -12.91 11.30
CA ILE A 344 -7.62 -12.52 12.72
C ILE A 344 -7.08 -13.59 13.67
N THR A 345 -7.19 -14.87 13.30
CA THR A 345 -6.74 -16.02 14.10
C THR A 345 -5.24 -16.27 13.99
N LEU A 346 -4.58 -15.81 12.93
CA LEU A 346 -3.15 -16.01 12.75
C LEU A 346 -2.32 -15.38 13.90
N PRO A 347 -1.45 -16.15 14.59
CA PRO A 347 -0.73 -15.68 15.79
C PRO A 347 0.53 -14.87 15.46
N VAL A 348 0.45 -13.95 14.49
CA VAL A 348 1.55 -13.04 14.11
C VAL A 348 1.32 -11.68 14.78
N THR A 349 2.13 -11.36 15.79
CA THR A 349 2.05 -10.11 16.55
C THR A 349 3.04 -9.07 16.03
N GLU A 350 2.82 -7.79 16.40
CA GLU A 350 3.76 -6.70 16.11
C GLU A 350 5.14 -6.98 16.71
N SER A 351 5.18 -7.43 17.97
CA SER A 351 6.41 -7.80 18.65
C SER A 351 7.19 -8.92 17.95
N LEU A 352 6.48 -9.86 17.32
CA LEU A 352 7.12 -10.91 16.53
C LEU A 352 7.74 -10.35 15.25
N ILE A 353 7.04 -9.46 14.55
CA ILE A 353 7.55 -8.79 13.35
C ILE A 353 8.75 -7.90 13.69
N GLU A 354 8.68 -7.10 14.77
CA GLU A 354 9.78 -6.24 15.21
C GLU A 354 11.03 -7.05 15.61
N ARG A 355 10.83 -8.18 16.29
CA ARG A 355 11.91 -9.12 16.62
C ARG A 355 12.56 -9.68 15.37
N GLU A 356 11.75 -10.14 14.42
CA GLU A 356 12.26 -10.69 13.16
C GLU A 356 12.97 -9.63 12.33
N CYS A 357 12.43 -8.40 12.27
CA CYS A 357 13.07 -7.26 11.62
C CYS A 357 14.48 -7.02 12.17
N SER A 358 14.63 -7.00 13.50
CA SER A 358 15.95 -6.81 14.14
C SER A 358 16.94 -7.92 13.77
N ILE A 359 16.47 -9.17 13.65
CA ILE A 359 17.28 -10.31 13.21
C ILE A 359 17.71 -10.14 11.75
N GLN A 360 16.77 -9.79 10.86
CA GLN A 360 17.03 -9.70 9.42
C GLN A 360 17.89 -8.48 9.07
N VAL A 361 17.74 -7.35 9.76
CA VAL A 361 18.64 -6.19 9.62
C VAL A 361 20.07 -6.56 9.97
N LYS A 362 20.30 -7.31 11.06
CA LYS A 362 21.64 -7.77 11.43
C LYS A 362 22.25 -8.66 10.33
N LYS A 363 21.49 -9.63 9.83
CA LYS A 363 21.94 -10.51 8.74
C LYS A 363 22.20 -9.74 7.44
N TRP A 364 21.37 -8.75 7.14
CA TRP A 364 21.55 -7.88 5.98
C TRP A 364 22.87 -7.13 6.05
N ARG A 365 23.17 -6.51 7.21
CA ARG A 365 24.45 -5.81 7.43
C ARG A 365 25.66 -6.72 7.24
N GLU A 366 25.58 -7.96 7.71
CA GLU A 366 26.67 -8.94 7.58
C GLU A 366 26.90 -9.41 6.14
N SER A 367 25.85 -9.44 5.31
CA SER A 367 25.88 -10.02 3.96
C SER A 367 25.96 -8.99 2.83
N ARG A 368 25.28 -7.86 2.96
CA ARG A 368 25.07 -6.84 1.91
C ARG A 368 25.62 -5.46 2.29
N GLY A 369 25.98 -5.24 3.56
CA GLY A 369 26.42 -3.94 4.06
C GLY A 369 25.28 -3.12 4.67
N GLU A 370 25.52 -1.83 4.93
CA GLU A 370 24.50 -0.95 5.51
C GLU A 370 23.33 -0.73 4.56
N LEU A 371 22.13 -0.62 5.14
CA LEU A 371 20.93 -0.22 4.41
C LEU A 371 21.05 1.25 4.02
N THR A 372 20.65 1.57 2.80
CA THR A 372 20.59 2.95 2.31
C THR A 372 19.62 3.77 3.15
N HIS A 373 18.51 3.16 3.55
CA HIS A 373 17.56 3.75 4.48
C HIS A 373 17.47 2.93 5.77
N GLN A 374 17.84 3.53 6.92
CA GLN A 374 17.71 2.86 8.21
C GLN A 374 16.23 2.54 8.47
N PRO A 375 15.86 1.31 8.86
CA PRO A 375 14.47 0.97 9.14
C PRO A 375 13.92 1.83 10.28
N VAL A 376 13.05 2.77 9.94
CA VAL A 376 12.36 3.59 10.93
C VAL A 376 11.31 2.72 11.61
N ARG A 377 11.09 2.94 12.91
CA ARG A 377 10.02 2.25 13.64
C ARG A 377 8.68 2.57 12.99
N ARG A 378 8.07 1.58 12.34
CA ARG A 378 6.73 1.70 11.77
C ARG A 378 5.71 2.00 12.85
N LEU A 379 4.77 2.89 12.56
CA LEU A 379 3.62 3.09 13.44
C LEU A 379 2.61 1.97 13.16
N HIS A 380 2.41 1.09 14.14
CA HIS A 380 1.52 -0.08 14.03
C HIS A 380 0.03 0.30 14.14
N GLY A 381 -0.43 1.19 13.26
CA GLY A 381 -1.82 1.63 13.18
C GLY A 381 -2.23 2.68 14.21
N THR A 382 -3.55 2.88 14.30
CA THR A 382 -4.19 4.02 15.00
C THR A 382 -3.72 4.22 16.43
N ARG A 383 -3.57 3.15 17.23
CA ARG A 383 -3.16 3.28 18.64
C ARG A 383 -1.73 3.77 18.78
N ALA A 384 -0.80 3.26 17.95
CA ALA A 384 0.59 3.70 17.97
C ALA A 384 0.70 5.17 17.57
N ILE A 385 -0.06 5.58 16.55
CA ILE A 385 -0.14 6.98 16.11
C ILE A 385 -0.68 7.87 17.24
N PHE A 386 -1.78 7.48 17.88
CA PHE A 386 -2.37 8.22 19.00
C PHE A 386 -1.39 8.35 20.19
N GLU A 387 -0.71 7.28 20.58
CA GLU A 387 0.26 7.31 21.67
C GLU A 387 1.48 8.16 21.35
N TYR A 388 1.98 8.13 20.11
CA TYR A 388 3.09 8.97 19.65
C TYR A 388 2.74 10.46 19.79
N LYS A 389 1.58 10.88 19.30
CA LYS A 389 1.13 12.27 19.43
C LYS A 389 0.99 12.71 20.86
N ARG A 390 0.37 11.88 21.71
CA ARG A 390 0.18 12.23 23.12
C ARG A 390 1.52 12.49 23.82
N ARG A 391 2.55 11.71 23.47
CA ARG A 391 3.92 11.94 23.94
C ARG A 391 4.50 13.24 23.38
N ALA A 392 4.37 13.48 22.08
CA ALA A 392 4.85 14.73 21.45
C ALA A 392 4.19 15.98 22.07
N ALA A 393 2.89 15.96 22.29
CA ALA A 393 2.15 17.04 22.95
C ALA A 393 2.58 17.25 24.40
N SER A 394 2.86 16.18 25.16
CA SER A 394 3.38 16.30 26.53
C SER A 394 4.78 16.91 26.59
N ILE A 395 5.61 16.65 25.57
CA ILE A 395 6.95 17.25 25.45
C ILE A 395 6.84 18.74 25.07
N SER A 396 5.91 19.10 24.18
CA SER A 396 5.70 20.50 23.79
C SER A 396 5.07 21.36 24.89
N SER A 397 4.41 20.75 25.88
CA SER A 397 3.74 21.44 26.99
C SER A 397 4.52 21.42 28.31
N GLY A 398 5.60 20.63 28.42
CA GLY A 398 6.52 20.61 29.56
C GLY A 398 7.91 21.12 29.15
N GLY A 399 8.33 22.26 29.71
CA GLY A 399 9.65 22.84 29.44
C GLY A 399 10.81 21.88 29.72
N SER A 400 11.79 21.87 28.81
CA SER A 400 13.13 21.27 28.86
C SER A 400 13.28 19.91 29.57
N PHE A 401 13.33 18.85 28.77
CA PHE A 401 14.23 17.72 29.05
C PHE A 401 14.90 17.23 27.76
N SER A 402 16.19 17.48 27.66
CA SER A 402 17.11 16.89 26.69
C SER A 402 17.31 15.42 27.04
N PHE A 403 16.56 14.51 26.41
CA PHE A 403 17.01 13.15 26.08
C PHE A 403 15.93 12.43 25.26
N LEU A 404 16.20 12.24 23.96
CA LEU A 404 15.89 11.05 23.13
C LEU A 404 15.97 11.45 21.65
N GLY A 405 17.03 10.99 20.99
CA GLY A 405 17.23 11.15 19.56
C GLY A 405 16.29 10.27 18.75
N SER A 406 15.41 10.92 17.98
CA SER A 406 14.98 10.51 16.63
C SER A 406 14.22 11.69 16.03
N SER A 407 14.95 12.63 15.45
CA SER A 407 14.37 13.73 14.67
C SER A 407 13.89 13.18 13.33
N ILE A 408 12.57 13.06 13.16
CA ILE A 408 11.99 13.20 11.82
C ILE A 408 12.35 14.63 11.39
N PRO A 409 12.99 14.86 10.24
CA PRO A 409 13.32 16.21 9.82
C PRO A 409 12.00 17.00 9.63
N PRO A 410 11.97 18.28 10.05
CA PRO A 410 10.87 19.15 9.64
C PRO A 410 10.78 19.19 8.11
N PRO A 411 9.61 19.49 7.51
CA PRO A 411 9.50 19.66 6.07
C PRO A 411 10.60 20.59 5.59
N GLY A 412 11.36 20.13 4.59
CA GLY A 412 12.57 20.81 4.11
C GLY A 412 12.31 22.25 3.69
N PRO A 413 13.32 23.13 3.74
CA PRO A 413 13.14 24.54 3.45
C PRO A 413 12.73 24.75 1.98
N LEU A 414 11.77 25.65 1.79
CA LEU A 414 11.36 26.21 0.51
C LEU A 414 12.59 26.71 -0.24
N ARG A 415 12.82 26.20 -1.44
CA ARG A 415 13.90 26.67 -2.31
C ARG A 415 13.54 28.07 -2.79
N ALA A 416 14.22 29.09 -2.26
CA ALA A 416 14.17 30.43 -2.82
C ALA A 416 14.65 30.39 -4.28
N SER A 417 13.82 30.91 -5.17
CA SER A 417 14.10 31.05 -6.60
C SER A 417 15.29 32.00 -6.82
N SER A 418 16.49 31.46 -7.06
CA SER A 418 17.61 32.22 -7.61
C SER A 418 17.50 32.28 -9.14
N ARG A 419 16.81 33.32 -9.61
CA ARG A 419 17.01 33.87 -10.96
C ARG A 419 18.20 34.82 -10.88
N GLU A 420 19.29 34.50 -11.57
CA GLU A 420 20.19 35.45 -12.27
C GLU A 420 21.35 34.66 -12.90
N GLN A 421 21.14 34.19 -14.13
CA GLN A 421 22.25 33.80 -15.01
C GLN A 421 22.82 35.06 -15.65
N LYS A 422 24.03 35.46 -15.25
CA LYS A 422 24.86 36.39 -16.00
C LYS A 422 25.37 35.71 -17.27
N THR A 423 25.01 36.26 -18.42
CA THR A 423 25.56 35.95 -19.76
C THR A 423 27.08 36.19 -19.82
N PRO A 424 27.89 35.31 -20.43
CA PRO A 424 29.27 35.63 -20.75
C PRO A 424 29.36 36.38 -22.08
N ARG A 425 30.03 37.55 -22.05
CA ARG A 425 30.43 38.34 -23.22
C ARG A 425 31.36 37.51 -24.12
N LYS A 426 31.03 37.42 -25.41
CA LYS A 426 31.98 37.04 -26.48
C LYS A 426 33.14 38.04 -26.48
N ARG A 427 34.38 37.54 -26.48
CA ARG A 427 35.55 38.29 -26.94
C ARG A 427 35.79 37.92 -28.39
N GLU A 428 35.69 38.91 -29.25
CA GLU A 428 36.32 38.96 -30.56
C GLU A 428 37.83 39.08 -30.37
N SER A 429 38.58 38.41 -31.24
CA SER A 429 39.93 38.83 -31.61
C SER A 429 40.28 38.14 -32.93
N ASP A 430 40.54 39.02 -33.90
CA ASP A 430 41.24 38.92 -35.20
C ASP A 430 41.94 37.61 -35.58
#